data_AF-A0A936SL17-F1
#
_entry.id   AF-A0A936SL17-F1
#
_cell.length_a   1.000
_cell.length_b   1.000
_cell.length_c   1.000
_cell.angle_alpha   90.00
_cell.angle_beta   90.00
_cell.angle_gamma   90.00
#
_symmetry.space_group_name_H-M   'P 1'
#
loop_
_entity.id
_entity.type
_entity.pdbx_description
1 polymer ?
#
loop_
_entity_poly.entity_id
_entity_poly.type
_entity_poly.pdbx_seq_one_letter_code
_entity_poly.pdbx_strand_id
1 'polypeptide(L)'
;MLTKAPFGFYAGWVAAASIVNLAVVLKWANVEMTPRGWNIFGVVCILAAAALAIAARVWLRNYLFPLAIAWAVSSIAVKQSGNTAIVVAAAVATVIGLVTAGSIVTSLKDSTNKNA
;
A
#
# COMPACT_ATOMS: atom_id res chain seq x y z
N MET A 1 -12.15 -18.97 -2.53
CA MET A 1 -11.10 -18.18 -1.85
C MET A 1 -9.69 -18.54 -2.34
N LEU A 2 -9.40 -19.81 -2.65
CA LEU A 2 -8.06 -20.28 -3.04
C LEU A 2 -7.46 -19.64 -4.31
N THR A 3 -8.28 -19.29 -5.31
CA THR A 3 -7.81 -18.58 -6.51
C THR A 3 -7.67 -17.08 -6.29
N LYS A 4 -8.62 -16.40 -5.64
CA LYS A 4 -8.56 -14.92 -5.51
C LYS A 4 -7.43 -14.40 -4.62
N ALA A 5 -6.92 -15.24 -3.73
CA ALA A 5 -5.85 -14.91 -2.79
C ALA A 5 -4.50 -14.59 -3.49
N PRO A 6 -3.88 -15.52 -4.24
CA PRO A 6 -2.59 -15.27 -4.89
C PRO A 6 -2.65 -14.13 -5.92
N PHE A 7 -3.71 -14.04 -6.73
CA PHE A 7 -3.87 -12.93 -7.68
C PHE A 7 -4.05 -11.57 -6.99
N GLY A 8 -4.73 -11.53 -5.84
CA GLY A 8 -4.89 -10.30 -5.05
C GLY A 8 -3.58 -9.79 -4.47
N PHE A 9 -2.78 -10.70 -3.93
CA PHE A 9 -1.45 -10.37 -3.40
C PHE A 9 -0.52 -9.91 -4.52
N TYR A 10 -0.51 -10.62 -5.66
CA TYR A 10 0.30 -10.25 -6.83
C TYR A 10 -0.09 -8.87 -7.38
N ALA A 11 -1.39 -8.59 -7.52
CA ALA A 11 -1.86 -7.29 -7.97
C ALA A 11 -1.43 -6.15 -7.03
N GLY A 12 -1.48 -6.38 -5.71
CA GLY A 12 -1.01 -5.39 -4.72
C GLY A 12 0.49 -5.14 -4.83
N TRP A 13 1.28 -6.20 -5.03
CA TRP A 13 2.72 -6.07 -5.25
C TRP A 13 3.07 -5.30 -6.53
N VAL A 14 2.42 -5.64 -7.65
CA VAL A 14 2.62 -4.95 -8.94
C VAL A 14 2.22 -3.48 -8.85
N ALA A 15 1.13 -3.16 -8.14
CA ALA A 15 0.73 -1.78 -7.89
C ALA A 15 1.81 -0.98 -7.14
N ALA A 16 2.36 -1.55 -6.06
CA ALA A 16 3.45 -0.90 -5.32
C ALA A 16 4.71 -0.71 -6.19
N ALA A 17 5.10 -1.74 -6.95
CA ALA A 17 6.23 -1.66 -7.88
C ALA A 17 6.00 -0.58 -8.95
N SER A 18 4.77 -0.42 -9.43
CA SER A 18 4.42 0.60 -10.44
C SER A 18 4.58 2.02 -9.89
N ILE A 19 4.22 2.25 -8.62
CA ILE A 19 4.41 3.54 -7.95
C ILE A 19 5.90 3.87 -7.81
N VAL A 20 6.72 2.89 -7.41
CA VAL A 20 8.18 3.09 -7.32
C VAL A 20 8.77 3.34 -8.72
N ASN A 21 8.33 2.58 -9.72
CA ASN A 21 8.78 2.75 -11.10
C ASN A 21 8.43 4.12 -11.67
N LEU A 22 7.31 4.73 -11.28
CA LEU A 22 6.99 6.10 -11.66
C LEU A 22 8.08 7.07 -11.19
N ALA A 23 8.58 6.93 -9.96
CA ALA A 23 9.68 7.73 -9.44
C ALA A 23 10.99 7.49 -10.23
N VAL A 24 11.26 6.23 -10.62
CA VAL A 24 12.43 5.87 -11.42
C VAL A 24 12.36 6.49 -12.81
N VAL A 25 11.21 6.45 -13.48
CA VAL A 25 11.02 7.05 -14.80
C VAL A 25 11.19 8.57 -14.74
N LEU A 26 10.65 9.23 -13.72
CA LEU A 26 10.84 10.68 -13.51
C LEU A 26 12.32 11.04 -13.30
N LYS A 27 13.06 10.22 -12.57
CA LYS A 27 14.51 10.38 -12.41
C LYS A 27 15.26 10.18 -13.72
N TRP A 28 14.89 9.15 -14.48
CA TRP A 28 15.50 8.85 -15.79
C TRP A 28 15.22 9.96 -16.83
N ALA A 29 14.03 10.55 -16.79
CA ALA A 29 13.64 11.68 -17.63
C ALA A 29 14.32 13.02 -17.26
N ASN A 30 15.29 13.01 -16.34
CA ASN A 30 15.98 14.20 -15.83
C ASN A 30 15.03 15.30 -15.33
N VAL A 31 13.90 14.92 -14.72
CA VAL A 31 13.03 15.90 -14.08
C VAL A 31 13.75 16.48 -12.88
N GLU A 32 14.14 17.75 -13.00
CA GLU A 32 14.80 18.48 -11.92
C GLU A 32 13.77 18.86 -10.86
N MET A 33 13.87 18.22 -9.69
CA MET A 33 13.17 18.63 -8.48
C MET A 33 14.18 18.86 -7.38
N THR A 34 13.91 19.86 -6.54
CA THR A 34 14.67 20.07 -5.31
C THR A 34 14.61 18.80 -4.43
N PRO A 35 15.59 18.59 -3.53
CA PRO A 35 15.55 17.48 -2.57
C PRO A 35 14.24 17.43 -1.76
N ARG A 36 13.68 18.61 -1.42
CA ARG A 36 12.36 18.72 -0.78
C ARG A 36 11.23 18.26 -1.70
N GLY A 37 11.27 18.61 -2.98
CA GLY A 37 10.30 18.15 -3.98
C GLY A 37 10.24 16.63 -4.11
N TRP A 38 11.41 15.96 -4.15
CA TRP A 38 11.48 14.49 -4.16
C TRP A 38 10.91 13.86 -2.89
N ASN A 39 11.12 14.48 -1.73
CA ASN A 39 10.56 14.00 -0.47
C ASN A 39 9.04 14.09 -0.44
N ILE A 40 8.48 15.23 -0.87
CA ILE A 40 7.02 15.42 -0.96
C ILE A 40 6.42 14.44 -1.95
N PHE A 41 7.05 14.26 -3.12
CA PHE A 41 6.60 13.30 -4.12
C PHE A 41 6.56 11.87 -3.57
N GLY A 42 7.59 11.45 -2.83
CA GLY A 42 7.62 10.15 -2.16
C GLY A 42 6.49 9.97 -1.15
N VAL A 43 6.20 11.00 -0.35
CA VAL A 43 5.07 10.98 0.60
C VAL A 43 3.73 10.84 -0.15
N VAL A 44 3.52 11.62 -1.22
CA VAL A 44 2.30 11.55 -2.03
C VAL A 44 2.12 10.16 -2.64
N CYS A 45 3.19 9.54 -3.13
CA CYS A 45 3.18 8.17 -3.66
C CYS A 45 2.75 7.14 -2.60
N ILE A 46 3.26 7.28 -1.37
CA ILE A 46 2.88 6.39 -0.25
C ILE A 46 1.41 6.58 0.14
N LEU A 47 0.94 7.83 0.20
CA LEU A 47 -0.46 8.13 0.49
C LEU A 47 -1.39 7.59 -0.61
N ALA A 48 -0.97 7.67 -1.88
CA ALA A 48 -1.68 7.06 -2.99
C ALA A 48 -1.73 5.53 -2.86
N ALA A 49 -0.64 4.89 -2.44
CA ALA A 49 -0.62 3.45 -2.17
C ALA A 49 -1.60 3.07 -1.03
N ALA A 50 -1.65 3.85 0.05
CA ALA A 50 -2.60 3.64 1.14
C ALA A 50 -4.06 3.81 0.68
N ALA A 51 -4.34 4.82 -0.14
CA ALA A 51 -5.67 5.01 -0.73
C ALA A 51 -6.07 3.83 -1.64
N LEU A 52 -5.13 3.31 -2.44
CA LEU A 52 -5.35 2.12 -3.26
C LEU A 52 -5.64 0.87 -2.41
N ALA A 53 -4.97 0.71 -1.27
CA ALA A 53 -5.26 -0.39 -0.34
C ALA A 53 -6.71 -0.32 0.17
N ILE A 54 -7.20 0.86 0.53
CA ILE A 54 -8.60 1.07 0.97
C ILE A 54 -9.56 0.83 -0.20
N ALA A 55 -9.29 1.39 -1.38
CA ALA A 55 -10.13 1.23 -2.55
C ALA A 55 -10.26 -0.26 -2.95
N ALA A 56 -9.14 -1.00 -2.96
CA ALA A 56 -9.14 -2.43 -3.25
C ALA A 56 -9.94 -3.23 -2.23
N ARG A 57 -9.92 -2.84 -0.96
CA ARG A 57 -10.77 -3.47 0.06
C ARG A 57 -12.26 -3.26 -0.22
N VAL A 58 -12.66 -2.03 -0.53
CA VAL A 58 -14.07 -1.66 -0.70
C VAL A 58 -14.62 -2.21 -2.02
N TRP A 59 -13.88 -2.06 -3.12
CA TRP A 59 -14.37 -2.37 -4.46
C TRP A 59 -14.12 -3.82 -4.86
N LEU A 60 -12.92 -4.34 -4.59
CA LEU A 60 -12.54 -5.70 -5.00
C LEU A 60 -12.85 -6.74 -3.93
N ARG A 61 -13.29 -6.32 -2.73
CA ARG A 61 -13.45 -7.17 -1.53
C ARG A 61 -12.23 -8.05 -1.28
N ASN A 62 -11.05 -7.58 -1.69
CA ASN A 62 -9.81 -8.34 -1.61
C ASN A 62 -9.01 -7.87 -0.41
N TYR A 63 -8.62 -8.83 0.42
CA TYR A 63 -8.00 -8.55 1.71
C TYR A 63 -6.51 -8.79 1.74
N LEU A 64 -5.97 -9.50 0.74
CA LEU A 64 -4.53 -9.70 0.59
C LEU A 64 -3.86 -8.56 -0.18
N PHE A 65 -4.64 -7.77 -0.93
CA PHE A 65 -4.13 -6.59 -1.61
C PHE A 65 -3.60 -5.52 -0.62
N PRO A 66 -4.36 -5.12 0.43
CA PRO A 66 -3.84 -4.19 1.45
C PRO A 66 -2.60 -4.71 2.18
N LEU A 67 -2.50 -6.04 2.36
CA LEU A 67 -1.34 -6.67 3.00
C LEU A 67 -0.07 -6.56 2.15
N ALA A 68 -0.18 -6.79 0.84
CA ALA A 68 0.93 -6.61 -0.09
C ALA A 68 1.41 -5.15 -0.12
N ILE A 69 0.49 -4.18 -0.08
CA ILE A 69 0.82 -2.76 0.02
C ILE A 69 1.54 -2.44 1.34
N ALA A 70 1.04 -2.94 2.47
CA ALA A 70 1.66 -2.73 3.79
C ALA A 70 3.10 -3.28 3.82
N TRP A 71 3.32 -4.46 3.23
CA TRP A 71 4.66 -5.03 3.11
C TRP A 71 5.58 -4.18 2.24
N ALA A 72 5.14 -3.78 1.04
CA ALA A 72 5.95 -2.98 0.13
C ALA A 72 6.32 -1.60 0.71
N VAL A 73 5.36 -0.92 1.32
CA VAL A 73 5.57 0.40 1.94
C VAL A 73 6.53 0.29 3.14
N SER A 74 6.50 -0.83 3.87
CA SER A 74 7.48 -1.09 4.93
C SER A 74 8.91 -1.23 4.38
N SER A 75 9.10 -1.89 3.23
CA SER A 75 10.42 -1.94 2.57
C SER A 75 10.89 -0.55 2.12
N ILE A 76 9.98 0.31 1.65
CA ILE A 76 10.29 1.70 1.30
C ILE A 76 10.76 2.47 2.55
N ALA A 77 10.08 2.30 3.68
CA ALA A 77 10.47 2.93 4.95
C ALA A 77 11.89 2.55 5.38
N VAL A 78 12.25 1.27 5.25
CA VAL A 78 13.61 0.79 5.57
C VAL A 78 14.66 1.42 4.65
N LYS A 79 14.36 1.53 3.35
CA LYS A 79 15.29 2.14 2.38
C LYS A 79 15.43 3.65 2.54
N GLN A 80 14.38 4.32 3.00
CA GLN A 80 14.30 5.77 3.18
C GLN A 80 14.45 6.20 4.65
N SER A 81 15.11 5.38 5.47
CA SER A 81 15.28 5.62 6.92
C SER A 81 15.93 6.98 7.28
N GLY A 82 16.68 7.57 6.34
CA GLY A 82 17.24 8.92 6.48
C GLY A 82 16.24 10.07 6.28
N ASN A 83 14.99 9.78 5.89
CA ASN A 83 13.95 10.78 5.67
C ASN A 83 12.74 10.50 6.55
N THR A 84 12.67 11.19 7.68
CA THR A 84 11.62 11.03 8.69
C THR A 84 10.21 11.21 8.12
N ALA A 85 9.98 12.12 7.18
CA ALA A 85 8.66 12.34 6.60
C ALA A 85 8.16 11.14 5.81
N ILE A 86 9.04 10.53 5.00
CA ILE A 86 8.72 9.32 4.23
C ILE A 86 8.49 8.14 5.17
N VAL A 87 9.32 7.99 6.21
CA VAL A 87 9.20 6.90 7.18
C VAL A 87 7.88 6.98 7.95
N VAL A 88 7.49 8.18 8.42
CA VAL A 88 6.22 8.37 9.13
C VAL A 88 5.04 8.10 8.22
N ALA A 89 5.05 8.62 6.99
CA ALA A 89 4.00 8.34 6.00
C ALA A 89 3.88 6.84 5.71
N ALA A 90 5.02 6.15 5.59
CA ALA A 90 5.08 4.71 5.36
C ALA A 90 4.53 3.93 6.54
N ALA A 91 4.88 4.30 7.78
CA ALA A 91 4.37 3.66 8.98
C ALA A 91 2.83 3.79 9.09
N VAL A 92 2.30 4.98 8.84
CA VAL A 92 0.84 5.22 8.82
C VAL A 92 0.16 4.37 7.74
N ALA A 93 0.71 4.36 6.53
CA ALA A 93 0.18 3.54 5.43
C ALA A 93 0.23 2.04 5.74
N THR A 94 1.30 1.55 6.38
CA THR A 94 1.40 0.15 6.84
C THR A 94 0.32 -0.18 7.86
N VAL A 95 0.10 0.67 8.87
CA VAL A 95 -0.96 0.47 9.87
C VAL A 95 -2.33 0.43 9.19
N ILE A 96 -2.62 1.37 8.29
CA ILE A 96 -3.87 1.39 7.52
C ILE A 96 -4.04 0.08 6.73
N GLY A 97 -2.99 -0.35 6.01
CA GLY A 97 -3.01 -1.59 5.24
C GLY A 97 -3.29 -2.83 6.10
N LEU A 98 -2.64 -2.93 7.27
CA LEU A 98 -2.83 -4.03 8.21
C LEU A 98 -4.22 -4.03 8.85
N VAL A 99 -4.74 -2.89 9.28
CA VAL A 99 -6.11 -2.77 9.83
C VAL A 99 -7.13 -3.13 8.76
N THR A 100 -6.93 -2.63 7.54
CA THR A 100 -7.81 -2.92 6.40
C THR A 100 -7.79 -4.41 6.04
N ALA A 101 -6.62 -5.05 6.05
CA ALA A 101 -6.49 -6.50 5.87
C ALA A 101 -7.13 -7.28 7.03
N GLY A 102 -6.91 -6.85 8.28
CA GLY A 102 -7.46 -7.48 9.48
C GLY A 102 -8.99 -7.44 9.57
N SER A 103 -9.64 -6.51 8.88
CA SER A 103 -11.11 -6.44 8.76
C SER A 103 -11.77 -7.68 8.14
N ILE A 104 -11.00 -8.64 7.60
CA ILE A 104 -11.50 -9.99 7.29
C ILE A 104 -12.19 -10.60 8.51
N VAL A 105 -11.52 -10.55 9.67
CA VAL A 105 -11.92 -11.33 10.84
C VAL A 105 -13.27 -10.86 11.36
N THR A 106 -13.50 -9.54 11.38
CA THR A 106 -14.79 -8.97 11.76
C THR A 106 -15.88 -9.28 10.74
N SER A 107 -15.54 -9.25 9.44
CA SER A 107 -16.49 -9.58 8.37
C SER A 107 -16.89 -11.06 8.34
N LEU A 108 -15.99 -11.98 8.70
CA LEU A 108 -16.30 -13.41 8.80
C LEU A 108 -17.21 -13.69 10.00
N LYS A 109 -16.93 -13.07 11.15
CA LYS A 109 -17.75 -13.22 12.38
C LYS A 109 -19.20 -12.79 12.18
N ASP A 110 -19.43 -11.74 11.39
CA ASP A 110 -20.78 -11.26 11.07
C ASP A 110 -21.59 -12.25 10.21
N SER A 111 -20.92 -13.04 9.35
CA SER A 111 -21.59 -14.07 8.54
C SER A 111 -22.02 -15.31 9.35
N THR A 112 -21.28 -15.66 10.40
CA THR A 112 -21.64 -16.76 11.31
C THR A 112 -22.86 -16.40 12.16
N ASN A 113 -22.94 -15.17 12.66
CA ASN A 113 -24.04 -14.71 13.51
C ASN A 113 -25.38 -14.53 12.76
N LYS A 114 -25.37 -14.38 11.44
CA LYS A 114 -26.60 -14.25 10.62
C LYS A 114 -27.28 -15.58 10.31
N ASN A 115 -26.60 -16.71 10.54
CA ASN A 115 -27.06 -18.05 10.22
C ASN A 115 -27.36 -18.90 11.47
N ALA A 116 -27.34 -18.28 12.66
CA ALA A 116 -27.69 -18.88 13.95
C ALA A 116 -29.00 -18.27 14.45
#